data_AF-A0A1Y1JQU3-F1
#
_entry.id   AF-A0A1Y1JQU3-F1
#
_cell.length_a   1.000
_cell.length_b   1.000
_cell.length_c   1.000
_cell.angle_alpha   90.00
_cell.angle_beta   90.00
_cell.angle_gamma   90.00
#
_symmetry.space_group_name_H-M   'P 1'
#
loop_
_entity.id
_entity.type
_entity.pdbx_description
1 polymer ?
#
loop_
_entity_poly.entity_id
_entity_poly.type
_entity_poly.pdbx_seq_one_letter_code
_entity_poly.pdbx_strand_id
1 'polypeptide(L)'
;MDNAPQTKDTFDFTNIFPQCQDGFQWINFTPHGELPDKLTSLCSDFNLNYRTSHSPHPFVTDCRLVTYYLKHIQNKEKNIILNACCKYFFYKLKNLLKKFPSTCQDTKSCYEAIKSLSCQKKFNEQISPLFSLCDSKVSDSVEKIFHIFERIDYTYDNLSLLISNKRNPVDSKFKNFKSGMNYLEGFHNMYNDSFKELLINFNNYYLEYVKKLNQNDSSVKAFMSYRSNDGDITGVLKVLDKKPQMHAITGTDTAIDTSTVSITNNGAQRSTGICFLFFTILIIMFILYKVKN
;
A
#
# COMPACT_ATOMS: atom_id res chain seq x y z
N MET A 1 -26.39 -20.47 -3.03
CA MET A 1 -25.43 -19.76 -2.16
C MET A 1 -25.52 -18.31 -2.54
N ASP A 2 -26.25 -17.53 -1.76
CA ASP A 2 -26.44 -16.11 -2.00
C ASP A 2 -25.13 -15.39 -1.66
N ASN A 3 -24.52 -14.76 -2.67
CA ASN A 3 -23.38 -13.88 -2.46
C ASN A 3 -23.88 -12.62 -1.77
N ALA A 4 -23.82 -12.61 -0.44
CA ALA A 4 -24.01 -11.39 0.33
C ALA A 4 -23.08 -10.30 -0.26
N PRO A 5 -23.58 -9.09 -0.51
CA PRO A 5 -22.77 -8.02 -1.09
C PRO A 5 -21.57 -7.75 -0.17
N GLN A 6 -20.36 -7.96 -0.70
CA GLN A 6 -19.13 -7.61 0.01
C GLN A 6 -19.14 -6.10 0.26
N THR A 7 -19.21 -5.70 1.53
CA THR A 7 -19.09 -4.30 1.92
C THR A 7 -17.67 -3.85 1.64
N LYS A 8 -17.53 -2.81 0.82
CA LYS A 8 -16.23 -2.20 0.51
C LYS A 8 -15.63 -1.62 1.79
N ASP A 9 -14.32 -1.79 1.95
CA ASP A 9 -13.60 -1.16 3.05
C ASP A 9 -13.60 0.37 2.88
N THR A 10 -13.82 1.09 3.97
CA THR A 10 -13.93 2.55 4.01
C THR A 10 -12.59 3.25 4.25
N PHE A 11 -11.48 2.51 4.33
CA PHE A 11 -10.16 3.08 4.56
C PHE A 11 -9.77 4.09 3.47
N ASP A 12 -9.54 5.33 3.88
CA ASP A 12 -9.12 6.41 2.98
C ASP A 12 -7.59 6.43 2.81
N PHE A 13 -7.14 6.20 1.56
CA PHE A 13 -5.75 6.17 1.11
C PHE A 13 -5.24 7.54 0.61
N THR A 14 -6.11 8.55 0.54
CA THR A 14 -5.77 9.86 -0.01
C THR A 14 -4.63 10.50 0.77
N ASN A 15 -3.71 11.16 0.06
CA ASN A 15 -2.60 11.93 0.63
C ASN A 15 -1.62 11.14 1.50
N ILE A 16 -1.63 9.81 1.47
CA ILE A 16 -0.59 9.00 2.13
C ILE A 16 0.70 9.06 1.30
N PHE A 17 0.63 8.66 0.02
CA PHE A 17 1.78 8.69 -0.89
C PHE A 17 1.58 9.77 -1.96
N PRO A 18 2.64 10.51 -2.33
CA PRO A 18 4.00 10.48 -1.78
C PRO A 18 4.15 11.29 -0.48
N GLN A 19 3.12 12.06 -0.09
CA GLN A 19 3.21 13.16 0.88
C GLN A 19 3.83 12.76 2.23
N CYS A 20 3.45 11.60 2.78
CA CYS A 20 3.94 11.15 4.08
C CYS A 20 5.37 10.58 4.03
N GLN A 21 5.87 10.19 2.86
CA GLN A 21 7.27 9.79 2.71
C GLN A 21 8.17 10.96 2.26
N ASP A 22 7.60 12.01 1.68
CA ASP A 22 8.39 13.10 1.10
C ASP A 22 9.37 13.68 2.12
N GLY A 23 10.66 13.74 1.78
CA GLY A 23 11.70 14.25 2.67
C GLY A 23 12.00 13.40 3.91
N PHE A 24 11.49 12.17 4.02
CA PHE A 24 11.89 11.21 5.05
C PHE A 24 12.53 9.97 4.42
N GLN A 25 13.67 9.54 4.96
CA GLN A 25 14.39 8.37 4.48
C GLN A 25 14.19 7.21 5.45
N TRP A 26 13.59 6.11 4.99
CA TRP A 26 13.41 4.89 5.78
C TRP A 26 14.58 3.90 5.65
N ILE A 27 15.39 4.02 4.60
CA ILE A 27 16.47 3.08 4.28
C ILE A 27 17.82 3.78 4.47
N ASN A 28 18.75 3.12 5.17
CA ASN A 28 20.10 3.62 5.45
C ASN A 28 20.13 4.97 6.18
N PHE A 29 19.03 5.35 6.82
CA PHE A 29 18.95 6.59 7.59
C PHE A 29 19.18 6.32 9.07
N THR A 30 20.18 7.01 9.61
CA THR A 30 20.48 7.01 11.04
C THR A 30 20.31 8.43 11.54
N PRO A 31 19.21 8.76 12.22
CA PRO A 31 19.06 10.10 12.76
C PRO A 31 20.09 10.31 13.87
N HIS A 32 20.70 11.51 13.90
CA HIS A 32 21.74 11.89 14.86
C HIS A 32 21.28 13.09 15.70
N GLY A 33 21.81 13.20 16.92
CA GLY A 33 21.55 14.31 17.84
C GLY A 33 20.76 13.88 19.09
N GLU A 34 20.46 14.87 19.93
CA GLU A 34 19.88 14.65 21.26
C GLU A 34 18.54 13.90 21.22
N LEU A 35 17.64 14.28 20.31
CA LEU A 35 16.32 13.64 20.20
C LEU A 35 16.44 12.16 19.81
N PRO A 36 17.18 11.77 18.76
CA PRO A 36 17.46 10.37 18.46
C PRO A 36 18.07 9.56 19.60
N ASP A 37 18.96 10.14 20.41
CA ASP A 37 19.56 9.47 21.56
C ASP A 37 18.52 9.22 22.67
N LYS A 38 17.62 10.19 22.91
CA LYS A 38 16.49 10.01 23.82
C LYS A 38 15.49 8.96 23.30
N LEU A 39 15.21 8.94 22.00
CA LEU A 39 14.38 7.90 21.38
C LEU A 39 15.05 6.51 21.45
N THR A 40 16.37 6.42 21.32
CA THR A 40 17.14 5.19 21.56
C THR A 40 16.91 4.67 22.97
N SER A 41 16.95 5.58 23.96
CA SER A 41 16.72 5.26 25.36
C SER A 41 15.27 4.80 25.60
N LEU A 42 14.28 5.51 25.05
CA LEU A 42 12.86 5.12 25.11
C LEU A 42 12.63 3.73 24.51
N CYS A 43 13.19 3.47 23.33
CA CYS A 43 13.08 2.17 22.67
C CYS A 43 13.80 1.06 23.44
N SER A 44 14.90 1.37 24.12
CA SER A 44 15.58 0.42 25.02
C SER A 44 14.71 0.07 26.22
N ASP A 45 14.07 1.06 26.85
CA ASP A 45 13.12 0.81 27.95
C ASP A 45 11.95 -0.03 27.48
N PHE A 46 11.38 0.30 26.32
CA PHE A 46 10.28 -0.48 25.76
C PHE A 46 10.71 -1.92 25.48
N ASN A 47 11.91 -2.13 24.92
CA ASN A 47 12.46 -3.46 24.70
C ASN A 47 12.56 -4.28 25.99
N LEU A 48 13.06 -3.68 27.07
CA LEU A 48 13.22 -4.35 28.37
C LEU A 48 11.89 -4.73 29.02
N ASN A 49 10.88 -3.87 28.89
CA ASN A 49 9.60 -4.05 29.61
C ASN A 49 8.55 -4.84 28.81
N TYR A 50 8.61 -4.80 27.47
CA TYR A 50 7.53 -5.28 26.61
C TYR A 50 7.96 -6.26 25.52
N ARG A 51 9.24 -6.62 25.39
CA ARG A 51 9.67 -7.65 24.43
C ARG A 51 10.02 -8.97 25.09
N THR A 52 9.71 -10.05 24.37
CA THR A 52 9.99 -11.43 24.79
C THR A 52 11.41 -11.89 24.40
N SER A 53 12.09 -11.12 23.53
CA SER A 53 13.38 -11.50 22.94
C SER A 53 14.49 -10.55 23.37
N HIS A 54 15.66 -11.13 23.65
CA HIS A 54 16.83 -10.47 24.27
C HIS A 54 17.83 -9.90 23.26
N SER A 55 17.50 -9.78 21.97
CA SER A 55 18.35 -9.05 21.01
C SER A 55 17.86 -7.61 20.90
N PRO A 56 18.42 -6.66 21.68
CA PRO A 56 17.94 -5.29 21.73
C PRO A 56 18.34 -4.50 20.48
N HIS A 57 19.54 -4.74 19.93
CA HIS A 57 20.16 -3.81 19.00
C HIS A 57 19.36 -3.59 17.69
N PRO A 58 18.90 -4.64 16.98
CA PRO A 58 18.12 -4.44 15.76
C PRO A 58 16.77 -3.76 16.02
N PHE A 59 16.11 -4.12 17.13
CA PHE A 59 14.83 -3.54 17.49
C PHE A 59 14.96 -2.07 17.88
N VAL A 60 15.93 -1.72 18.73
CA VAL A 60 16.13 -0.34 19.19
C VAL A 60 16.43 0.59 18.01
N THR A 61 17.21 0.11 17.03
CA THR A 61 17.52 0.85 15.80
C THR A 61 16.24 1.13 14.99
N ASP A 62 15.44 0.11 14.71
CA ASP A 62 14.22 0.26 13.91
C ASP A 62 13.12 1.02 14.66
N CYS A 63 12.98 0.78 15.98
CA CYS A 63 12.07 1.51 16.86
C CYS A 63 12.40 3.00 16.89
N ARG A 64 13.68 3.36 17.02
CA ARG A 64 14.14 4.75 16.97
C ARG A 64 13.75 5.39 15.64
N LEU A 65 13.94 4.71 14.52
CA LEU A 65 13.59 5.25 13.20
C LEU A 65 12.08 5.47 13.07
N VAL A 66 11.26 4.50 13.47
CA VAL A 66 9.79 4.60 13.45
C VAL A 66 9.30 5.72 14.36
N THR A 67 9.82 5.85 15.58
CA THR A 67 9.41 6.91 16.51
C THR A 67 9.93 8.28 16.08
N TYR A 68 11.11 8.37 15.47
CA TYR A 68 11.65 9.60 14.91
C TYR A 68 10.82 10.14 13.74
N TYR A 69 10.08 9.28 13.04
CA TYR A 69 9.13 9.72 12.00
C TYR A 69 8.02 10.64 12.57
N LEU A 70 7.65 10.53 13.85
CA LEU A 70 6.73 11.50 14.47
C LEU A 70 7.30 12.93 14.48
N LYS A 71 8.63 13.07 14.62
CA LYS A 71 9.29 14.39 14.50
C LYS A 71 9.19 14.94 13.08
N HIS A 72 9.27 14.06 12.08
CA HIS A 72 9.07 14.45 10.68
C HIS A 72 7.64 14.95 10.44
N ILE A 73 6.62 14.23 10.94
CA ILE A 73 5.22 14.66 10.90
C ILE A 73 5.06 16.04 11.56
N GLN A 74 5.61 16.23 12.77
CA GLN A 74 5.57 17.51 13.48
C GLN A 74 6.14 18.66 12.66
N ASN A 75 7.32 18.47 12.06
CA ASN A 75 8.01 19.50 11.30
C ASN A 75 7.25 19.88 10.01
N LYS A 76 6.40 18.98 9.51
CA LYS A 76 5.63 19.16 8.27
C LYS A 76 4.13 19.36 8.48
N GLU A 77 3.66 19.49 9.72
CA GLU A 77 2.23 19.49 10.08
C GLU A 77 1.38 20.47 9.24
N LYS A 78 1.94 21.64 8.88
CA LYS A 78 1.26 22.65 8.06
C LYS A 78 1.09 22.27 6.58
N ASN A 79 1.87 21.30 6.10
CA ASN A 79 1.98 20.94 4.68
C ASN A 79 1.49 19.51 4.39
N ILE A 80 1.00 18.80 5.41
CA ILE A 80 0.55 17.40 5.29
C ILE A 80 -0.84 17.22 5.87
N ILE A 81 -1.54 16.18 5.41
CA ILE A 81 -2.75 15.73 6.08
C ILE A 81 -2.35 14.84 7.26
N LEU A 82 -2.34 15.42 8.47
CA LEU A 82 -1.87 14.77 9.70
C LEU A 82 -2.44 13.34 9.87
N ASN A 83 -3.75 13.17 9.67
CA ASN A 83 -4.41 11.87 9.79
C ASN A 83 -3.88 10.82 8.79
N ALA A 84 -3.57 11.21 7.55
CA ALA A 84 -3.00 10.33 6.55
C ALA A 84 -1.60 9.85 6.98
N CYS A 85 -0.78 10.76 7.51
CA CYS A 85 0.57 10.41 7.95
C CYS A 85 0.60 9.66 9.28
N CYS A 86 -0.40 9.85 10.15
CA CYS A 86 -0.61 9.00 11.32
C CYS A 86 -0.98 7.56 10.93
N LYS A 87 -1.86 7.36 9.93
CA LYS A 87 -2.12 6.01 9.38
C LYS A 87 -0.81 5.37 8.88
N TYR A 88 0.02 6.14 8.18
CA TYR A 88 1.31 5.66 7.71
C TYR A 88 2.29 5.30 8.84
N PHE A 89 2.36 6.14 9.87
CA PHE A 89 3.13 5.86 11.09
C PHE A 89 2.69 4.55 11.75
N PHE A 90 1.37 4.34 11.95
CA PHE A 90 0.85 3.11 12.54
C PHE A 90 1.12 1.87 11.69
N TYR A 91 1.12 2.00 10.36
CA TYR A 91 1.56 0.92 9.47
C TYR A 91 3.03 0.55 9.72
N LYS A 92 3.93 1.54 9.80
CA LYS A 92 5.36 1.29 10.09
C LYS A 92 5.58 0.73 11.49
N LEU A 93 4.82 1.19 12.48
CA LEU A 93 4.83 0.64 13.84
C LEU A 93 4.37 -0.82 13.85
N LYS A 94 3.27 -1.15 13.17
CA LYS A 94 2.82 -2.54 13.05
C LYS A 94 3.87 -3.42 12.38
N ASN A 95 4.52 -2.92 11.33
CA ASN A 95 5.59 -3.65 10.65
C ASN A 95 6.78 -3.93 11.59
N LEU A 96 7.17 -2.94 12.40
CA LEU A 96 8.18 -3.10 13.47
C LEU A 96 7.77 -4.21 14.45
N LEU A 97 6.54 -4.19 14.95
CA LEU A 97 6.04 -5.14 15.95
C LEU A 97 5.86 -6.56 15.38
N LYS A 98 5.54 -6.70 14.08
CA LYS A 98 5.55 -7.98 13.36
C LYS A 98 6.96 -8.56 13.27
N LYS A 99 7.95 -7.72 12.98
CA LYS A 99 9.37 -8.13 12.90
C LYS A 99 9.95 -8.47 14.26
N PHE A 100 9.49 -7.78 15.30
CA PHE A 100 9.99 -7.90 16.66
C PHE A 100 8.83 -8.14 17.63
N PRO A 101 8.44 -9.41 17.85
CA PRO A 101 7.34 -9.74 18.74
C PRO A 101 7.47 -9.09 20.11
N SER A 102 6.32 -8.68 20.65
CA SER A 102 6.16 -8.01 21.93
C SER A 102 5.09 -8.72 22.76
N THR A 103 4.98 -8.36 24.04
CA THR A 103 3.93 -8.85 24.94
C THR A 103 2.63 -8.06 24.82
N CYS A 104 2.59 -6.99 24.02
CA CYS A 104 1.35 -6.27 23.75
C CYS A 104 0.37 -7.15 22.96
N GLN A 105 -0.93 -6.97 23.21
CA GLN A 105 -1.97 -7.67 22.48
C GLN A 105 -2.08 -7.22 21.01
N ASP A 106 -1.89 -5.93 20.74
CA ASP A 106 -2.04 -5.33 19.42
C ASP A 106 -1.17 -4.07 19.26
N THR A 107 -1.15 -3.51 18.03
CA THR A 107 -0.40 -2.29 17.69
C THR A 107 -0.79 -1.11 18.57
N LYS A 108 -2.08 -0.98 18.89
CA LYS A 108 -2.63 0.09 19.73
C LYS A 108 -2.08 0.06 21.14
N SER A 109 -2.15 -1.10 21.77
CA SER A 109 -1.67 -1.34 23.14
C SER A 109 -0.17 -1.08 23.24
N CYS A 110 0.59 -1.50 22.24
CA CYS A 110 2.01 -1.19 22.14
C CYS A 110 2.28 0.31 22.00
N TYR A 111 1.54 1.00 21.15
CA TYR A 111 1.70 2.45 21.01
C TYR A 111 1.42 3.18 22.32
N GLU A 112 0.34 2.82 23.03
CA GLU A 112 0.01 3.40 24.33
C GLU A 112 1.08 3.09 25.40
N ALA A 113 1.68 1.90 25.36
CA ALA A 113 2.82 1.56 26.22
C ALA A 113 4.04 2.44 25.94
N ILE A 114 4.43 2.61 24.66
CA ILE A 114 5.54 3.51 24.27
C ILE A 114 5.23 4.96 24.67
N LYS A 115 3.99 5.41 24.43
CA LYS A 115 3.52 6.75 24.81
C LYS A 115 3.58 6.96 26.33
N SER A 116 3.14 5.99 27.13
CA SER A 116 3.22 6.04 28.58
C SER A 116 4.67 6.17 29.07
N LEU A 117 5.59 5.36 28.51
CA LEU A 117 7.02 5.49 28.78
C LEU A 117 7.55 6.88 28.39
N SER A 118 7.09 7.46 27.28
CA SER A 118 7.51 8.80 26.83
C SER A 118 7.11 9.95 27.76
N CYS A 119 6.12 9.74 28.63
CA CYS A 119 5.69 10.72 29.64
C CYS A 119 6.57 10.71 30.90
N GLN A 120 7.50 9.76 31.02
CA GLN A 120 8.45 9.76 32.14
C GLN A 120 9.32 11.02 32.12
N LYS A 121 9.74 11.49 33.30
CA LYS A 121 10.48 12.76 33.49
C LYS A 121 11.69 12.92 32.56
N LYS A 122 12.39 11.82 32.24
CA LYS A 122 13.57 11.82 31.35
C LYS A 122 13.26 12.13 29.86
N PHE A 123 11.98 12.04 29.45
CA PHE A 123 11.56 12.19 28.05
C PHE A 123 10.50 13.29 27.85
N ASN A 124 9.82 13.71 28.92
CA ASN A 124 8.58 14.47 28.88
C ASN A 124 8.64 15.75 28.00
N GLU A 125 9.72 16.53 28.06
CA GLU A 125 9.77 17.83 27.39
C GLU A 125 9.90 17.75 25.85
N GLN A 126 10.55 16.71 25.33
CA GLN A 126 10.86 16.63 23.89
C GLN A 126 10.12 15.50 23.16
N ILE A 127 9.84 14.39 23.85
CA ILE A 127 9.29 13.20 23.19
C ILE A 127 7.78 13.10 23.41
N SER A 128 7.28 13.34 24.62
CA SER A 128 5.84 13.21 24.91
C SER A 128 4.95 13.98 23.92
N PRO A 129 5.28 15.24 23.52
CA PRO A 129 4.49 15.96 22.52
C PRO A 129 4.43 15.30 21.13
N LEU A 130 5.43 14.47 20.77
CA LEU A 130 5.42 13.74 19.50
C LEU A 130 4.35 12.65 19.48
N PHE A 131 4.14 11.97 20.62
CA PHE A 131 3.12 10.92 20.77
C PHE A 131 1.71 11.46 21.00
N SER A 132 1.54 12.78 21.15
CA SER A 132 0.21 13.41 21.07
C SER A 132 -0.24 13.73 19.65
N LEU A 133 0.64 13.65 18.64
CA LEU A 133 0.30 13.98 17.25
C LEU A 133 -0.70 12.99 16.63
N CYS A 134 -0.61 11.71 17.01
CA CYS A 134 -1.43 10.65 16.45
C CYS A 134 -2.32 10.01 17.51
N ASP A 135 -3.63 9.93 17.23
CA ASP A 135 -4.60 9.20 18.03
C ASP A 135 -4.41 7.68 17.83
N SER A 136 -4.33 6.93 18.92
CA SER A 136 -4.17 5.48 18.89
C SER A 136 -5.34 4.76 18.23
N LYS A 137 -6.54 5.36 18.17
CA LYS A 137 -7.68 4.81 17.43
C LYS A 137 -7.41 4.63 15.93
N VAL A 138 -6.44 5.38 15.38
CA VAL A 138 -6.06 5.25 13.96
C VAL A 138 -5.49 3.85 13.66
N SER A 139 -4.83 3.20 14.63
CA SER A 139 -4.25 1.86 14.42
C SER A 139 -5.29 0.80 14.04
N ASP A 140 -6.50 0.90 14.58
CA ASP A 140 -7.55 -0.11 14.39
C ASP A 140 -7.96 -0.21 12.90
N SER A 141 -7.91 0.92 12.18
CA SER A 141 -8.16 0.98 10.73
C SER A 141 -7.02 0.38 9.91
N VAL A 142 -5.77 0.58 10.34
CA VAL A 142 -4.57 0.07 9.67
C VAL A 142 -4.44 -1.45 9.86
N GLU A 143 -4.89 -1.97 11.01
CA GLU A 143 -4.79 -3.37 11.38
C GLU A 143 -5.43 -4.28 10.32
N LYS A 144 -6.63 -3.90 9.85
CA LYS A 144 -7.46 -4.64 8.88
C LYS A 144 -6.85 -4.70 7.48
N ILE A 145 -6.19 -3.62 7.07
CA ILE A 145 -5.67 -3.48 5.70
C ILE A 145 -4.15 -3.67 5.60
N PHE A 146 -3.51 -4.10 6.68
CA PHE A 146 -2.05 -4.12 6.80
C PHE A 146 -1.32 -4.81 5.64
N HIS A 147 -1.82 -5.96 5.16
CA HIS A 147 -1.20 -6.67 4.04
C HIS A 147 -1.27 -5.90 2.72
N ILE A 148 -2.39 -5.20 2.48
CA ILE A 148 -2.50 -4.30 1.32
C ILE A 148 -1.58 -3.11 1.49
N PHE A 149 -1.51 -2.53 2.69
CA PHE A 149 -0.60 -1.43 2.99
C PHE A 149 0.87 -1.81 2.77
N GLU A 150 1.27 -3.01 3.22
CA GLU A 150 2.61 -3.58 3.00
C GLU A 150 2.94 -3.67 1.50
N ARG A 151 1.95 -4.05 0.68
CA ARG A 151 2.13 -4.09 -0.76
C ARG A 151 2.16 -2.70 -1.40
N ILE A 152 1.35 -1.75 -0.93
CA ILE A 152 1.40 -0.35 -1.40
C ILE A 152 2.79 0.23 -1.14
N ASP A 153 3.29 0.12 0.09
CA ASP A 153 4.60 0.66 0.50
C ASP A 153 5.73 0.05 -0.34
N TYR A 154 5.73 -1.29 -0.51
CA TYR A 154 6.67 -1.97 -1.41
C TYR A 154 6.58 -1.46 -2.86
N THR A 155 5.36 -1.26 -3.37
CA THR A 155 5.15 -0.80 -4.75
C THR A 155 5.69 0.62 -4.93
N TYR A 156 5.38 1.51 -3.99
CA TYR A 156 5.84 2.89 -4.01
C TYR A 156 7.36 2.98 -3.85
N ASP A 157 7.98 2.21 -2.94
CA ASP A 157 9.43 2.22 -2.77
C ASP A 157 10.15 1.81 -4.05
N ASN A 158 9.66 0.79 -4.77
CA ASN A 158 10.25 0.38 -6.06
C ASN A 158 10.01 1.41 -7.16
N LEU A 159 8.86 2.09 -7.17
CA LEU A 159 8.59 3.22 -8.06
C LEU A 159 9.56 4.38 -7.76
N SER A 160 9.71 4.78 -6.50
CA SER A 160 10.61 5.85 -6.04
C SER A 160 12.06 5.56 -6.44
N LEU A 161 12.53 4.33 -6.24
CA LEU A 161 13.86 3.89 -6.68
C LEU A 161 14.00 3.94 -8.21
N LEU A 162 12.98 3.50 -8.95
CA LEU A 162 12.97 3.58 -10.41
C LEU A 162 13.08 5.02 -10.91
N ILE A 163 12.24 5.93 -10.40
CA ILE A 163 12.19 7.32 -10.86
C ILE A 163 13.41 8.14 -10.44
N SER A 164 14.09 7.74 -9.37
CA SER A 164 15.33 8.39 -8.90
C SER A 164 16.50 8.21 -9.87
N ASN A 165 16.52 7.12 -10.65
CA ASN A 165 17.56 6.84 -11.62
C ASN A 165 17.10 7.11 -13.06
N LYS A 166 17.22 8.38 -13.49
CA LYS A 166 16.80 8.82 -14.83
C LYS A 166 17.75 8.42 -15.96
N ARG A 167 19.04 8.24 -15.65
CA ARG A 167 20.06 7.94 -16.67
C ARG A 167 20.13 6.46 -17.00
N ASN A 168 19.92 5.60 -16.00
CA ASN A 168 20.02 4.16 -16.16
C ASN A 168 18.83 3.47 -15.49
N PRO A 169 17.65 3.43 -16.16
CA PRO A 169 16.47 2.76 -15.65
C PRO A 169 16.77 1.31 -15.27
N VAL A 170 16.51 0.94 -14.02
CA VAL A 170 16.84 -0.39 -13.51
C VAL A 170 15.65 -1.33 -13.74
N ASP A 171 15.80 -2.27 -14.68
CA ASP A 171 14.73 -3.22 -15.05
C ASP A 171 14.17 -4.02 -13.85
N SER A 172 15.02 -4.42 -12.90
CA SER A 172 14.56 -5.12 -11.69
C SER A 172 13.64 -4.27 -10.82
N LYS A 173 13.86 -2.95 -10.74
CA LYS A 173 12.97 -2.02 -10.00
C LYS A 173 11.65 -1.84 -10.72
N PHE A 174 11.67 -1.73 -12.05
CA PHE A 174 10.46 -1.72 -12.86
C PHE A 174 9.64 -3.01 -12.68
N LYS A 175 10.27 -4.19 -12.76
CA LYS A 175 9.58 -5.47 -12.58
C LYS A 175 8.91 -5.59 -11.21
N ASN A 176 9.60 -5.15 -10.16
CA ASN A 176 9.05 -5.11 -8.81
C ASN A 176 7.86 -4.14 -8.69
N PHE A 177 7.98 -2.94 -9.25
CA PHE A 177 6.88 -1.97 -9.32
C PHE A 177 5.67 -2.55 -10.07
N LYS A 178 5.85 -3.10 -11.27
CA LYS A 178 4.79 -3.73 -12.08
C LYS A 178 4.15 -4.90 -11.35
N SER A 179 4.93 -5.75 -10.69
CA SER A 179 4.42 -6.85 -9.85
C SER A 179 3.56 -6.32 -8.70
N GLY A 180 3.99 -5.24 -8.06
CA GLY A 180 3.25 -4.52 -7.04
C GLY A 180 1.89 -4.03 -7.54
N MET A 181 1.91 -3.30 -8.66
CA MET A 181 0.71 -2.77 -9.33
C MET A 181 -0.27 -3.88 -9.73
N ASN A 182 0.21 -4.94 -10.41
CA ASN A 182 -0.64 -6.07 -10.81
C ASN A 182 -1.32 -6.76 -9.62
N TYR A 183 -0.60 -6.90 -8.50
CA TYR A 183 -1.19 -7.44 -7.28
C TYR A 183 -2.28 -6.53 -6.74
N LEU A 184 -1.98 -5.23 -6.57
CA LEU A 184 -2.91 -4.26 -5.99
C LEU A 184 -4.17 -4.07 -6.85
N GLU A 185 -4.01 -4.11 -8.17
CA GLU A 185 -5.11 -4.09 -9.12
C GLU A 185 -6.06 -5.28 -8.91
N GLY A 186 -5.58 -6.46 -8.50
CA GLY A 186 -6.44 -7.59 -8.15
C GLY A 186 -7.44 -7.32 -7.02
N PHE A 187 -7.20 -6.28 -6.21
CA PHE A 187 -8.01 -5.94 -5.03
C PHE A 187 -8.83 -4.64 -5.20
N HIS A 188 -8.78 -3.97 -6.36
CA HIS A 188 -9.40 -2.63 -6.52
C HIS A 188 -10.91 -2.57 -6.25
N ASN A 189 -11.63 -3.69 -6.40
CA ASN A 189 -13.07 -3.77 -6.12
C ASN A 189 -13.41 -3.93 -4.63
N MET A 190 -12.43 -4.32 -3.81
CA MET A 190 -12.62 -4.54 -2.36
C MET A 190 -12.50 -3.24 -1.55
N TYR A 191 -11.92 -2.19 -2.13
CA TYR A 191 -11.64 -0.92 -1.48
C TYR A 191 -12.44 0.23 -2.12
N ASN A 192 -12.45 1.37 -1.43
CA ASN A 192 -13.11 2.59 -1.89
C ASN A 192 -12.34 3.27 -3.05
N ASP A 193 -12.87 4.38 -3.56
CA ASP A 193 -12.31 5.06 -4.72
C ASP A 193 -10.94 5.71 -4.45
N SER A 194 -10.63 6.07 -3.19
CA SER A 194 -9.30 6.58 -2.84
C SER A 194 -8.17 5.57 -3.11
N PHE A 195 -8.46 4.27 -3.01
CA PHE A 195 -7.51 3.22 -3.40
C PHE A 195 -7.27 3.20 -4.91
N LYS A 196 -8.33 3.35 -5.72
CA LYS A 196 -8.19 3.43 -7.18
C LYS A 196 -7.40 4.67 -7.59
N GLU A 197 -7.69 5.81 -6.99
CA GLU A 197 -6.95 7.06 -7.22
C GLU A 197 -5.47 6.90 -6.88
N LEU A 198 -5.14 6.22 -5.78
CA LEU A 198 -3.76 5.91 -5.44
C LEU A 198 -3.04 5.11 -6.56
N LEU A 199 -3.69 4.07 -7.10
CA LEU A 199 -3.12 3.27 -8.20
C LEU A 199 -2.96 4.10 -9.49
N ILE A 200 -3.95 4.94 -9.80
CA ILE A 200 -3.88 5.88 -10.93
C ILE A 200 -2.69 6.83 -10.75
N ASN A 201 -2.49 7.37 -9.54
CA ASN A 201 -1.36 8.25 -9.25
C ASN A 201 -0.01 7.55 -9.42
N PHE A 202 0.12 6.30 -8.96
CA PHE A 202 1.35 5.52 -9.18
C PHE A 202 1.63 5.30 -10.67
N ASN A 203 0.60 4.97 -11.45
CA ASN A 203 0.72 4.82 -12.90
C ASN A 203 1.13 6.15 -13.56
N ASN A 204 0.51 7.26 -13.16
CA ASN A 204 0.83 8.60 -13.68
C ASN A 204 2.26 9.02 -13.36
N TYR A 205 2.77 8.75 -12.16
CA TYR A 205 4.18 9.01 -11.83
C TYR A 205 5.14 8.23 -12.71
N TYR A 206 4.84 6.97 -12.99
CA TYR A 206 5.62 6.15 -13.91
C TYR A 206 5.55 6.70 -15.35
N LEU A 207 4.38 7.08 -15.84
CA LEU A 207 4.24 7.68 -17.18
C LEU A 207 5.01 8.99 -17.32
N GLU A 208 4.95 9.86 -16.32
CA GLU A 208 5.73 11.09 -16.27
C GLU A 208 7.23 10.84 -16.25
N TYR A 209 7.67 9.78 -15.56
CA TYR A 209 9.07 9.35 -15.61
C TYR A 209 9.47 8.91 -17.02
N VAL A 210 8.70 8.02 -17.65
CA VAL A 210 8.95 7.51 -19.01
C VAL A 210 9.07 8.66 -20.02
N LYS A 211 8.17 9.64 -19.98
CA LYS A 211 8.23 10.83 -20.86
C LYS A 211 9.51 11.66 -20.71
N LYS A 212 10.12 11.65 -19.52
CA LYS A 212 11.32 12.45 -19.19
C LYS A 212 12.64 11.72 -19.48
N LEU A 213 12.58 10.46 -19.91
CA LEU A 213 13.78 9.70 -20.25
C LEU A 213 14.41 10.20 -21.55
N ASN A 214 15.75 10.32 -21.56
CA ASN A 214 16.49 10.69 -22.76
C ASN A 214 16.61 9.49 -23.70
N GLN A 215 15.79 9.46 -24.75
CA GLN A 215 15.75 8.33 -25.70
C GLN A 215 17.04 8.14 -26.51
N ASN A 216 17.95 9.12 -26.50
CA ASN A 216 19.25 9.01 -27.16
C ASN A 216 20.26 8.21 -26.31
N ASP A 217 20.00 8.00 -25.02
CA ASP A 217 20.83 7.15 -24.18
C ASP A 217 20.60 5.67 -24.52
N SER A 218 21.69 4.92 -24.74
CA SER A 218 21.61 3.52 -25.16
C SER A 218 20.94 2.62 -24.12
N SER A 219 21.14 2.91 -22.82
CA SER A 219 20.51 2.16 -21.73
C SER A 219 19.01 2.43 -21.66
N VAL A 220 18.61 3.69 -21.86
CA VAL A 220 17.19 4.09 -21.97
C VAL A 220 16.55 3.45 -23.19
N LYS A 221 17.22 3.46 -24.35
CA LYS A 221 16.69 2.87 -25.58
C LYS A 221 16.41 1.38 -25.42
N ALA A 222 17.35 0.65 -24.81
CA ALA A 222 17.17 -0.77 -24.48
C ALA A 222 15.98 -0.97 -23.53
N PHE A 223 15.92 -0.21 -22.43
CA PHE A 223 14.81 -0.26 -21.49
C PHE A 223 13.46 0.00 -22.18
N MET A 224 13.35 1.07 -22.97
CA MET A 224 12.14 1.46 -23.68
C MET A 224 11.69 0.43 -24.72
N SER A 225 12.62 -0.21 -25.43
CA SER A 225 12.30 -1.25 -26.40
C SER A 225 11.56 -2.42 -25.75
N TYR A 226 12.05 -2.92 -24.61
CA TYR A 226 11.37 -4.00 -23.87
C TYR A 226 9.99 -3.57 -23.40
N ARG A 227 9.86 -2.36 -22.84
CA ARG A 227 8.57 -1.85 -22.35
C ARG A 227 7.56 -1.60 -23.46
N SER A 228 8.02 -1.16 -24.63
CA SER A 228 7.16 -0.95 -25.80
C SER A 228 6.54 -2.25 -26.28
N ASN A 229 7.32 -3.34 -26.32
CA ASN A 229 6.84 -4.66 -26.72
C ASN A 229 5.80 -5.21 -25.73
N ASP A 230 5.95 -4.91 -24.44
CA ASP A 230 5.02 -5.33 -23.38
C ASP A 230 3.77 -4.43 -23.27
N GLY A 231 3.69 -3.32 -24.00
CA GLY A 231 2.65 -2.30 -23.87
C GLY A 231 2.78 -1.43 -22.61
N ASP A 232 3.88 -1.56 -21.87
CA ASP A 232 4.10 -0.87 -20.59
C ASP A 232 4.43 0.63 -20.75
N ILE A 233 4.69 1.12 -21.97
CA ILE A 233 4.97 2.54 -22.21
C ILE A 233 3.74 3.44 -22.09
N THR A 234 2.53 2.86 -22.23
CA THR A 234 1.25 3.57 -22.08
C THR A 234 0.66 3.45 -20.68
N GLY A 235 1.29 2.67 -19.81
CA GLY A 235 0.88 2.47 -18.42
C GLY A 235 1.02 1.01 -18.01
N VAL A 236 1.05 0.75 -16.70
CA VAL A 236 1.07 -0.60 -16.12
C VAL A 236 -0.30 -1.04 -15.60
N LEU A 237 -1.25 -0.10 -15.47
CA LEU A 237 -2.61 -0.34 -15.00
C LEU A 237 -3.49 -0.81 -16.18
N LYS A 238 -4.33 -1.83 -16.00
CA LYS A 238 -5.06 -2.51 -17.10
C LYS A 238 -6.58 -2.41 -17.00
N VAL A 239 -7.11 -2.46 -15.79
CA VAL A 239 -8.53 -2.65 -15.49
C VAL A 239 -9.23 -1.30 -15.27
N LEU A 240 -8.52 -0.32 -14.70
CA LEU A 240 -9.10 1.00 -14.39
C LEU A 240 -9.19 1.95 -15.61
N ASP A 241 -8.43 1.71 -16.67
CA ASP A 241 -8.49 2.51 -17.92
C ASP A 241 -9.70 2.17 -18.81
N LYS A 242 -10.44 1.11 -18.47
CA LYS A 242 -11.77 0.90 -19.02
C LYS A 242 -12.74 1.82 -18.27
N LYS A 243 -12.73 3.11 -18.61
CA LYS A 243 -13.91 3.94 -18.38
C LYS A 243 -15.11 3.12 -18.86
N PRO A 244 -16.17 2.95 -18.04
CA PRO A 244 -17.47 2.68 -18.62
C PRO A 244 -17.63 3.78 -19.68
N GLN A 245 -17.84 3.41 -20.94
CA GLN A 245 -18.51 4.34 -21.83
C GLN A 245 -19.79 4.68 -21.07
N MET A 246 -19.83 5.85 -20.42
CA MET A 246 -21.09 6.51 -20.17
C MET A 246 -21.64 6.64 -21.57
N HIS A 247 -22.53 5.73 -21.95
CA HIS A 247 -23.53 6.05 -22.92
C HIS A 247 -24.07 7.39 -22.44
N ALA A 248 -23.74 8.44 -23.18
CA ALA A 248 -24.45 9.68 -23.07
C ALA A 248 -25.91 9.28 -23.25
N ILE A 249 -26.65 9.22 -22.14
CA ILE A 249 -28.09 9.25 -22.20
C ILE A 249 -28.35 10.67 -22.68
N THR A 250 -28.29 10.85 -24.01
CA THR A 250 -29.00 11.92 -24.68
C THR A 250 -30.44 11.72 -24.25
N GLY A 251 -30.88 12.54 -23.29
CA GLY A 251 -32.28 12.83 -23.12
C GLY A 251 -32.75 13.46 -24.41
N THR A 252 -33.26 12.62 -25.31
CA THR A 252 -34.14 13.04 -26.39
C THR A 252 -35.55 12.82 -25.90
N ASP A 253 -36.27 13.93 -25.84
CA ASP A 253 -37.69 14.02 -25.61
C ASP A 253 -38.46 12.98 -26.42
N THR A 254 -39.44 12.40 -25.76
CA THR A 254 -40.53 11.61 -26.34
C THR A 254 -41.16 12.34 -27.52
N ALA A 255 -40.83 11.89 -28.72
CA ALA A 255 -41.72 11.95 -29.87
C ALA A 255 -41.93 10.52 -30.35
N ILE A 256 -43.20 10.10 -30.25
CA ILE A 256 -43.74 8.85 -30.74
C ILE A 256 -43.45 8.76 -32.23
N ASP A 257 -42.71 7.73 -32.66
CA ASP A 257 -42.96 7.21 -34.00
C ASP A 257 -42.74 5.70 -34.10
N THR A 258 -43.66 5.11 -34.84
CA THR A 258 -43.97 3.69 -34.89
C THR A 258 -43.29 3.11 -36.11
N SER A 259 -42.34 2.18 -35.97
CA SER A 259 -41.89 1.35 -37.10
C SER A 259 -41.13 0.09 -36.69
N THR A 260 -41.81 -1.03 -36.94
CA THR A 260 -41.30 -2.24 -37.59
C THR A 260 -40.22 -3.08 -36.89
N VAL A 261 -40.76 -4.08 -36.19
CA VAL A 261 -40.11 -5.32 -35.74
C VAL A 261 -39.29 -5.96 -36.86
N SER A 262 -37.98 -6.06 -36.65
CA SER A 262 -37.10 -6.96 -37.39
C SER A 262 -36.50 -7.95 -36.40
N ILE A 263 -37.04 -9.16 -36.40
CA ILE A 263 -36.53 -10.31 -35.64
C ILE A 263 -35.21 -10.73 -36.28
N THR A 264 -34.14 -10.79 -35.51
CA THR A 264 -32.97 -11.59 -35.87
C THR A 264 -32.44 -12.27 -34.62
N ASN A 265 -32.82 -13.53 -34.47
CA ASN A 265 -32.15 -14.50 -33.61
C ASN A 265 -30.71 -14.66 -34.10
N ASN A 266 -29.74 -14.65 -33.17
CA ASN A 266 -28.65 -15.63 -33.15
C ASN A 266 -27.74 -15.45 -31.93
N GLY A 267 -27.50 -16.57 -31.23
CA GLY A 267 -26.16 -16.91 -30.75
C GLY A 267 -25.78 -16.50 -29.33
N ALA A 268 -26.42 -17.09 -28.32
CA ALA A 268 -25.85 -17.16 -26.98
C ALA A 268 -24.67 -18.14 -26.96
N GLN A 269 -23.43 -17.64 -26.87
CA GLN A 269 -22.27 -18.46 -26.54
C GLN A 269 -21.76 -18.08 -25.14
N ARG A 270 -22.33 -18.73 -24.12
CA ARG A 270 -21.79 -18.74 -22.76
C ARG A 270 -20.53 -19.61 -22.74
N SER A 271 -19.37 -18.97 -22.73
CA SER A 271 -18.11 -19.62 -22.36
C SER A 271 -18.01 -19.64 -20.83
N THR A 272 -18.69 -20.61 -20.22
CA THR A 272 -18.44 -21.05 -18.83
C THR A 272 -17.90 -22.47 -18.91
N GLY A 273 -16.59 -22.60 -19.11
CA GLY A 273 -15.92 -23.88 -19.09
C GLY A 273 -14.44 -23.67 -18.83
N ILE A 274 -14.02 -23.90 -17.58
CA ILE A 274 -12.69 -24.40 -17.15
C ILE A 274 -12.53 -24.32 -15.60
N CYS A 275 -13.40 -23.64 -14.84
CA CYS A 275 -13.24 -23.59 -13.37
C CYS A 275 -13.82 -24.79 -12.59
N PHE A 276 -14.58 -25.70 -13.22
CA PHE A 276 -15.23 -26.82 -12.50
C PHE A 276 -14.36 -28.10 -12.37
N LEU A 277 -13.19 -28.17 -13.02
CA LEU A 277 -12.37 -29.40 -13.00
C LEU A 277 -11.43 -29.53 -11.79
N PHE A 278 -11.11 -28.44 -11.08
CA PHE A 278 -10.22 -28.54 -9.91
C PHE A 278 -10.92 -29.11 -8.67
N PHE A 279 -12.21 -28.82 -8.50
CA PHE A 279 -12.96 -29.29 -7.32
C PHE A 279 -13.25 -30.79 -7.36
N THR A 280 -13.49 -31.36 -8.55
CA THR A 280 -13.69 -32.81 -8.69
C THR A 280 -12.43 -33.60 -8.40
N ILE A 281 -11.25 -33.10 -8.81
CA ILE A 281 -9.96 -33.74 -8.51
C ILE A 281 -9.69 -33.76 -7.00
N LEU A 282 -9.95 -32.65 -6.30
CA LEU A 282 -9.73 -32.59 -4.84
C LEU A 282 -10.67 -33.52 -4.07
N ILE A 283 -11.93 -33.66 -4.49
CA ILE A 283 -12.89 -34.58 -3.86
C ILE A 283 -12.45 -36.04 -4.06
N ILE A 284 -12.00 -36.40 -5.28
CA ILE A 284 -11.49 -37.75 -5.56
C ILE A 284 -10.24 -38.04 -4.70
N MET A 285 -9.31 -37.09 -4.58
CA MET A 285 -8.12 -37.27 -3.72
C MET A 285 -8.50 -37.47 -2.25
N PHE A 286 -9.51 -36.74 -1.74
CA PHE A 286 -9.97 -36.87 -0.36
C PHE A 286 -10.63 -38.22 -0.09
N ILE A 287 -11.43 -38.72 -1.03
CA ILE A 287 -12.05 -40.06 -0.94
C ILE A 287 -10.96 -41.14 -0.95
N LEU A 288 -9.98 -41.06 -1.85
CA LEU A 288 -8.89 -42.03 -1.94
C LEU A 288 -7.99 -42.02 -0.71
N TYR A 289 -7.74 -40.85 -0.11
CA TYR A 289 -6.96 -40.74 1.13
C TYR A 289 -7.66 -41.43 2.30
N LYS A 290 -8.98 -41.32 2.41
CA LYS A 290 -9.76 -41.91 3.50
C LYS A 290 -9.92 -43.43 3.41
N VAL A 291 -9.76 -44.03 2.23
CA VAL A 291 -9.86 -45.49 2.06
C VAL A 291 -8.54 -46.20 2.43
N LYS A 292 -7.43 -45.46 2.50
CA LYS A 292 -6.09 -46.03 2.69
C LYS A 292 -5.56 -45.95 4.13
N ASN A 293 -6.25 -45.23 5.01
CA ASN A 293 -6.00 -45.12 6.46
C ASN A 293 -7.26 -45.54 7.21
#